data_AF-A0A9E2C4R8-F1
#
_entry.id   AF-A0A9E2C4R8-F1
#
_cell.length_a   1.000
_cell.length_b   1.000
_cell.length_c   1.000
_cell.angle_alpha   90.00
_cell.angle_beta   90.00
_cell.angle_gamma   90.00
#
_symmetry.space_group_name_H-M   'P 1'
#
loop_
_entity.id
_entity.type
_entity.pdbx_description
1 polymer ?
#
loop_
_entity_poly.entity_id
_entity_poly.type
_entity_poly.pdbx_seq_one_letter_code
_entity_poly.pdbx_strand_id
1 'polypeptide(L)'
;GQEPFRPTWTLHYFCRWEGTVSFVVDVSQEFETRLHAIQAYKSQFSNPGADPQTFISHPQFLESIIARAKYYGSKIETAYGEPFWSRETLRVEDPVDFLGSKDREWATLR
;
A
#
# COMPACT_ATOMS: atom_id res chain seq x y z
N GLY A 1 -21.98 4.67 27.90
CA GLY A 1 -21.48 3.94 26.73
C GLY A 1 -21.15 4.96 25.66
N GLN A 2 -20.33 4.61 24.66
CA GLN A 2 -20.19 5.45 23.47
C GLN A 2 -21.45 5.31 22.61
N GLU A 3 -21.82 6.37 21.88
CA GLU A 3 -22.95 6.35 20.95
C GLU A 3 -22.70 5.37 19.80
N PRO A 4 -23.73 4.68 19.29
CA PRO A 4 -23.59 3.82 18.12
C PRO A 4 -23.07 4.59 16.91
N PHE A 5 -22.00 4.08 16.28
CA PHE A 5 -21.41 4.66 15.09
C PHE A 5 -21.39 3.64 13.95
N ARG A 6 -21.85 4.05 12.77
CA ARG A 6 -21.74 3.28 11.52
C ARG A 6 -20.71 3.96 10.61
N PRO A 7 -19.61 3.29 10.27
CA PRO A 7 -18.65 3.82 9.30
C PRO A 7 -19.30 4.08 7.94
N THR A 8 -18.94 5.19 7.30
CA THR A 8 -19.38 5.52 5.94
C THR A 8 -18.72 4.61 4.90
N TRP A 9 -17.46 4.25 5.12
CA TRP A 9 -16.66 3.42 4.23
C TRP A 9 -15.85 2.40 5.02
N THR A 10 -15.67 1.21 4.43
CA THR A 10 -14.76 0.17 4.91
C THR A 10 -13.85 -0.23 3.76
N LEU A 11 -12.55 -0.15 3.98
CA LEU A 11 -11.53 -0.49 2.99
C LEU A 11 -10.57 -1.52 3.57
N HIS A 12 -10.04 -2.38 2.71
CA HIS A 12 -9.14 -3.45 3.09
C HIS A 12 -7.77 -3.24 2.45
N TYR A 13 -6.73 -3.27 3.27
CA TYR A 13 -5.34 -3.24 2.83
C TYR A 13 -4.75 -4.65 2.82
N PHE A 14 -3.64 -4.84 2.10
CA PHE A 14 -3.03 -6.16 1.91
C PHE A 14 -1.78 -6.32 2.78
N CYS A 15 -1.83 -7.25 3.73
CA CYS A 15 -0.66 -7.63 4.55
C CYS A 15 0.12 -8.80 3.94
N ARG A 16 -0.52 -9.97 3.83
CA ARG A 16 0.07 -11.22 3.32
C ARG A 16 -0.77 -11.88 2.22
N TRP A 17 -2.05 -11.55 2.16
CA TRP A 17 -2.96 -12.07 1.17
C TRP A 17 -2.82 -11.31 -0.14
N GLU A 18 -3.04 -12.01 -1.24
CA GLU A 18 -3.19 -11.44 -2.58
C GLU A 18 -4.64 -11.64 -2.99
N GLY A 19 -5.22 -10.64 -3.64
CA GLY A 19 -6.59 -10.75 -4.10
C GLY A 19 -7.01 -9.56 -4.93
N THR A 20 -8.32 -9.38 -5.04
CA THR A 20 -8.91 -8.36 -5.90
C THR A 20 -8.53 -6.97 -5.42
N VAL A 21 -7.73 -6.27 -6.21
CA VAL A 21 -7.42 -4.86 -5.99
C VAL A 21 -8.48 -4.02 -6.68
N SER A 22 -9.10 -3.11 -5.93
CA SER A 22 -10.09 -2.17 -6.45
C SER A 22 -9.44 -0.88 -6.93
N PHE A 23 -8.43 -0.39 -6.21
CA PHE A 23 -7.67 0.80 -6.57
C PHE A 23 -6.29 0.77 -5.90
N VAL A 24 -5.38 1.60 -6.39
CA VAL A 24 -4.05 1.80 -5.82
C VAL A 24 -3.87 3.27 -5.51
N VAL A 25 -3.28 3.58 -4.36
CA VAL A 25 -2.93 4.94 -3.95
C VAL A 25 -1.45 5.16 -4.18
N ASP A 26 -1.07 6.24 -4.85
CA ASP A 26 0.33 6.68 -4.89
C ASP A 26 0.77 7.08 -3.48
N VAL A 27 1.78 6.40 -2.97
CA VAL A 27 2.36 6.65 -1.64
C VAL A 27 3.84 7.00 -1.75
N SER A 28 4.28 7.46 -2.93
CA SER A 28 5.70 7.68 -3.22
C SER A 28 6.33 8.73 -2.30
N GLN A 29 5.59 9.77 -1.90
CA GLN A 29 6.08 10.82 -1.03
C GLN A 29 6.20 10.37 0.44
N GLU A 30 5.32 9.46 0.87
CA GLU A 30 5.22 8.98 2.25
C GLU A 30 5.98 7.67 2.48
N PHE A 31 6.49 7.04 1.42
CA PHE A 31 7.03 5.68 1.49
C PHE A 31 8.18 5.53 2.50
N GLU A 32 9.09 6.51 2.55
CA GLU A 32 10.19 6.52 3.54
C GLU A 32 9.66 6.61 4.99
N THR A 33 8.65 7.45 5.23
CA THR A 33 8.01 7.56 6.55
C THR A 33 7.35 6.24 6.95
N ARG A 34 6.73 5.54 5.99
CA ARG A 34 6.17 4.21 6.21
C ARG A 34 7.26 3.20 6.60
N LEU A 35 8.41 3.20 5.94
CA LEU A 35 9.52 2.30 6.27
C LEU A 35 10.02 2.55 7.70
N HIS A 36 10.19 3.82 8.08
CA HIS A 36 10.56 4.19 9.45
C HIS A 36 9.53 3.71 10.48
N ALA A 37 8.23 3.86 10.19
CA ALA A 37 7.16 3.39 11.07
C ALA A 37 7.18 1.86 11.26
N ILE A 38 7.50 1.09 10.21
CA ILE A 38 7.67 -0.37 10.30
C ILE A 38 8.88 -0.72 11.17
N GLN A 39 10.02 -0.07 10.92
CA GLN A 39 11.27 -0.34 11.64
C GLN A 39 11.21 0.08 13.12
N ALA A 40 10.28 0.96 13.51
CA ALA A 40 10.06 1.35 14.90
C ALA A 40 9.67 0.16 15.81
N TYR A 41 9.09 -0.90 15.24
CA TYR A 41 8.76 -2.14 15.96
C TYR A 41 10.01 -3.03 16.17
N LYS A 42 10.99 -2.50 16.92
CA LYS A 42 12.31 -3.13 17.13
C LYS A 42 12.25 -4.58 17.62
N SER A 43 11.27 -4.93 18.45
CA SER A 43 11.09 -6.30 18.94
C SER A 43 10.69 -7.30 17.84
N GLN A 44 10.14 -6.82 16.72
CA GLN A 44 9.74 -7.62 15.57
C GLN A 44 10.82 -7.67 14.48
N PHE A 45 11.62 -6.61 14.33
CA PHE A 45 12.54 -6.44 13.18
C PHE A 45 14.03 -6.36 13.54
N SER A 46 14.39 -6.20 14.81
CA SER A 46 15.77 -5.88 15.22
C SER A 46 16.24 -6.61 16.47
N ASN A 47 15.71 -7.81 16.74
CA ASN A 47 16.08 -8.57 17.94
C ASN A 47 16.91 -9.83 17.61
N PRO A 48 18.25 -9.72 17.51
CA PRO A 48 19.13 -10.85 17.23
C PRO A 48 19.26 -11.86 18.38
N GLY A 49 18.64 -11.61 19.54
CA GLY A 49 18.71 -12.47 20.73
C GLY A 49 17.39 -13.09 21.18
N ALA A 50 16.28 -12.85 20.47
CA ALA A 50 14.98 -13.44 20.81
C ALA A 50 14.62 -14.55 19.84
N ASP A 51 14.78 -15.79 20.32
CA ASP A 51 14.30 -16.99 19.64
C ASP A 51 12.82 -17.25 20.01
N PRO A 52 11.99 -17.78 19.10
CA PRO A 52 12.31 -18.21 17.74
C PRO A 52 12.20 -17.09 16.71
N GLN A 53 13.08 -17.12 15.72
CA GLN A 53 12.97 -16.27 14.52
C GLN A 53 11.61 -16.47 13.83
N THR A 54 10.88 -15.38 13.62
CA THR A 54 9.57 -15.38 12.95
C THR A 54 9.69 -14.91 11.50
N PHE A 55 8.70 -15.22 10.66
CA PHE A 55 8.64 -14.77 9.26
C PHE A 55 8.84 -13.24 9.11
N ILE A 56 8.32 -12.45 10.06
CA ILE A 56 8.39 -10.98 10.04
C ILE A 56 9.80 -10.49 10.41
N SER A 57 10.51 -11.22 11.27
CA SER A 57 11.88 -10.90 11.68
C SER A 57 12.94 -11.22 10.63
N HIS A 58 12.55 -11.88 9.53
CA HIS A 58 13.47 -12.17 8.44
C HIS A 58 13.69 -10.92 7.56
N PRO A 59 14.93 -10.55 7.19
CA PRO A 59 15.19 -9.36 6.37
C PRO A 59 14.39 -9.29 5.06
N GLN A 60 14.14 -10.46 4.46
CA GLN A 60 13.30 -10.60 3.25
C GLN A 60 11.87 -10.09 3.42
N PHE A 61 11.35 -10.00 4.66
CA PHE A 61 10.03 -9.44 4.90
C PHE A 61 9.97 -7.96 4.50
N LEU A 62 10.95 -7.15 4.91
CA LEU A 62 10.98 -5.74 4.54
C LEU A 62 11.17 -5.56 3.04
N GLU A 63 12.04 -6.38 2.44
CA GLU A 63 12.22 -6.43 0.98
C GLU A 63 10.90 -6.77 0.26
N SER A 64 10.11 -7.70 0.80
CA SER A 64 8.81 -8.05 0.22
C SER A 64 7.80 -6.90 0.26
N ILE A 65 7.81 -6.08 1.32
CA ILE A 65 6.98 -4.87 1.41
C ILE A 65 7.39 -3.87 0.33
N ILE A 66 8.70 -3.63 0.19
CA ILE A 66 9.24 -2.71 -0.82
C ILE A 66 8.92 -3.21 -2.23
N ALA A 67 9.12 -4.50 -2.49
CA ALA A 67 8.83 -5.11 -3.79
C ALA A 67 7.35 -4.97 -4.15
N ARG A 68 6.44 -5.22 -3.20
CA ARG A 68 5.00 -5.06 -3.43
C ARG A 68 4.61 -3.61 -3.71
N ALA A 69 5.16 -2.68 -2.94
CA ALA A 69 4.90 -1.25 -3.16
C ALA A 69 5.37 -0.81 -4.55
N LYS A 70 6.57 -1.23 -4.99
CA LYS A 70 7.06 -0.97 -6.35
C LYS A 70 6.19 -1.62 -7.43
N TYR A 71 5.76 -2.85 -7.20
CA TYR A 71 4.89 -3.56 -8.15
C TYR A 71 3.60 -2.79 -8.40
N TYR A 72 2.87 -2.39 -7.35
CA TYR A 72 1.63 -1.65 -7.52
C TYR A 72 1.84 -0.20 -7.96
N GLY A 73 2.94 0.44 -7.56
CA GLY A 73 3.34 1.75 -8.09
C GLY A 73 3.50 1.71 -9.61
N SER A 74 4.18 0.68 -10.13
CA SER A 74 4.36 0.51 -11.57
C SER A 74 3.05 0.38 -12.36
N LYS A 75 1.97 -0.12 -11.72
CA LYS A 75 0.65 -0.26 -12.35
C LYS A 75 -0.08 1.06 -12.54
N ILE A 76 0.28 2.07 -11.75
CA ILE A 76 -0.26 3.43 -11.82
C ILE A 76 0.82 4.46 -12.14
N GLU A 77 1.96 4.00 -12.69
CA GLU A 77 3.03 4.87 -13.21
C GLU A 77 3.74 5.71 -12.14
N THR A 78 3.84 5.20 -10.91
CA THR A 78 4.48 5.86 -9.75
C THR A 78 5.59 4.99 -9.15
N ALA A 79 6.42 5.56 -8.28
CA ALA A 79 7.53 4.82 -7.65
C ALA A 79 7.02 3.76 -6.66
N TYR A 80 5.98 4.09 -5.89
CA TYR A 80 5.39 3.22 -4.88
C TYR A 80 3.88 3.39 -4.82
N GLY A 81 3.15 2.26 -4.85
CA GLY A 81 1.70 2.23 -4.75
C GLY A 81 1.23 1.30 -3.64
N GLU A 82 0.20 1.71 -2.90
CA GLU A 82 -0.49 0.86 -1.93
C GLU A 82 -1.84 0.38 -2.50
N PRO A 83 -2.03 -0.94 -2.67
CA PRO A 83 -3.29 -1.48 -3.14
C PRO A 83 -4.36 -1.51 -2.05
N PHE A 84 -5.62 -1.28 -2.44
CA PHE A 84 -6.79 -1.42 -1.59
C PHE A 84 -7.90 -2.21 -2.28
N TRP A 85 -8.64 -2.96 -1.46
CA TRP A 85 -9.89 -3.60 -1.85
C TRP A 85 -11.07 -2.91 -1.19
N SER A 86 -12.09 -2.62 -1.99
CA SER A 86 -13.38 -2.14 -1.55
C SER A 86 -14.44 -3.20 -1.84
N ARG A 87 -15.26 -3.52 -0.84
CA ARG A 87 -16.43 -4.37 -1.04
C ARG A 87 -17.53 -3.60 -1.77
N GLU A 88 -17.67 -2.33 -1.44
CA GLU A 88 -18.64 -1.41 -2.03
C GLU A 88 -18.12 -0.87 -3.37
N THR A 89 -19.04 -0.57 -4.28
CA THR A 89 -18.73 0.06 -5.57
C THR A 89 -18.24 1.49 -5.37
N LEU A 90 -17.10 1.82 -5.98
CA LEU A 90 -16.55 3.17 -5.95
C LEU A 90 -17.32 4.07 -6.91
N ARG A 91 -17.74 5.23 -6.42
CA ARG A 91 -18.36 6.26 -7.25
C ARG A 91 -17.29 7.06 -7.98
N VAL A 92 -17.44 7.21 -9.28
CA VAL A 92 -16.63 8.09 -10.13
C VAL A 92 -17.56 9.17 -10.68
N GLU A 93 -17.24 10.44 -10.44
CA GLU A 93 -18.05 11.57 -10.91
C GLU A 93 -17.83 11.83 -12.41
N ASP A 94 -16.58 11.89 -12.84
CA ASP A 94 -16.17 12.03 -14.23
C ASP A 94 -15.05 11.02 -14.55
N PRO A 95 -15.28 10.06 -15.48
CA PRO A 95 -14.28 9.07 -15.83
C PRO A 95 -13.11 9.63 -16.65
N VAL A 96 -13.30 10.72 -17.40
CA VAL A 96 -12.23 11.37 -18.16
C VAL A 96 -11.28 12.09 -17.23
N ASP A 97 -11.81 12.82 -16.25
CA ASP A 97 -10.95 13.46 -15.23
C ASP A 97 -10.24 12.41 -14.38
N PHE A 98 -10.96 11.36 -13.96
CA PHE A 98 -10.40 10.28 -13.14
C PHE A 98 -9.28 9.50 -13.84
N LEU A 99 -9.46 9.16 -15.13
CA LEU A 99 -8.47 8.40 -15.90
C LEU A 99 -7.43 9.29 -16.60
N GLY A 100 -7.74 10.58 -16.78
CA GLY A 100 -6.98 11.55 -17.55
C GLY A 100 -6.06 12.43 -16.72
N SER A 101 -6.08 12.34 -15.39
CA SER A 101 -5.28 13.24 -14.55
C SER A 101 -3.77 12.95 -14.64
N LYS A 102 -3.11 13.82 -15.40
CA LYS A 102 -1.74 14.37 -15.27
C LYS A 102 -0.66 13.83 -16.21
N ASP A 103 -0.16 14.78 -17.02
CA ASP A 103 1.19 14.90 -17.57
C ASP A 103 1.94 13.59 -17.77
N ARG A 104 1.51 12.84 -18.79
CA ARG A 104 2.22 11.67 -19.28
C ARG A 104 3.45 12.10 -20.10
N GLU A 105 4.44 12.74 -19.47
CA GLU A 105 5.68 13.13 -20.15
C GLU A 105 6.41 11.92 -20.77
N TRP A 106 6.20 10.72 -20.24
CA TRP A 106 6.86 9.50 -20.73
C TRP A 106 6.05 8.74 -21.80
N ALA A 107 4.76 9.02 -21.99
CA ALA A 107 3.92 8.31 -22.96
C ALA A 107 4.22 8.68 -24.44
N THR A 108 5.06 9.69 -24.66
CA THR A 108 5.56 10.11 -25.98
C THR A 108 6.84 9.36 -26.41
N LEU A 109 7.37 8.46 -25.56
CA LEU A 109 8.57 7.66 -25.86
C LEU A 109 8.25 6.25 -26.42
N ARG A 110 7.04 6.04 -26.94
CA ARG A 110 6.66 4.85 -27.71
C ARG A 110 6.47 5.18 -29.18
#